data_AF-A0A8X7RK99-F1
#
_entry.id   AF-A0A8X7RK99-F1
#
_cell.length_a   1.000
_cell.length_b   1.000
_cell.length_c   1.000
_cell.angle_alpha   90.00
_cell.angle_beta   90.00
_cell.angle_gamma   90.00
#
_symmetry.space_group_name_H-M   'P 1'
#
loop_
_entity.id
_entity.type
_entity.pdbx_description
1 polymer ?
#
loop_
_entity_poly.entity_id
_entity_poly.type
_entity_poly.pdbx_seq_one_letter_code
_entity_poly.pdbx_strand_id
1 'polypeptide(L)'
;MAFLVRSPEIPTVSARVFPCSSSSVRHAFTRRKVTVSARDVSGVMKNQKSRLYVKFSAPVVKEDCETSTQNYYVNMGHAVRCLREELPSLFYKEPNFDIYRDDIVFKDPMNTFTGIDNYKSILWALCFHGRIFFRALCIDIVSVWQPTENTLLIRWTVYGIPRGPWQTRGRFDGTSEYKFDKNGKIYQHKVDNIAVNSPPKFQMLNVQELVEAISRTSTTPKPTYFVYGEDSSSWSDTY
;
A
#
# COMPACT_ATOMS: atom_id res chain seq x y z
N MET A 1 -46.49 43.65 -14.24
CA MET A 1 -45.52 43.81 -15.34
C MET A 1 -44.53 42.65 -15.25
N ALA A 2 -44.45 41.85 -16.31
CA ALA A 2 -43.45 40.80 -16.53
C ALA A 2 -42.03 41.43 -16.56
N PHE A 3 -40.90 40.73 -16.45
CA PHE A 3 -40.44 39.67 -17.34
C PHE A 3 -39.45 38.72 -16.66
N LEU A 4 -39.73 37.41 -16.78
CA LEU A 4 -38.77 36.33 -16.65
C LEU A 4 -37.93 36.27 -17.94
N VAL A 5 -36.60 36.27 -17.83
CA VAL A 5 -35.71 35.95 -18.94
C VAL A 5 -35.42 34.45 -18.91
N ARG A 6 -35.66 33.80 -20.05
CA ARG A 6 -35.49 32.37 -20.32
C ARG A 6 -34.50 32.19 -21.48
N SER A 7 -33.87 31.02 -21.51
CA SER A 7 -33.26 30.32 -22.67
C SER A 7 -31.81 30.68 -23.07
N PRO A 8 -31.06 29.76 -23.75
CA PRO A 8 -31.55 28.69 -24.64
C PRO A 8 -31.05 27.25 -24.41
N GLU A 9 -31.82 26.33 -24.98
CA GLU A 9 -31.59 24.88 -25.12
C GLU A 9 -30.59 24.50 -26.22
N ILE A 10 -30.32 23.18 -26.36
CA ILE A 10 -30.15 22.34 -27.59
C ILE A 10 -29.13 21.20 -27.30
N PRO A 11 -29.26 19.94 -27.80
CA PRO A 11 -30.43 19.10 -28.06
C PRO A 11 -30.30 17.66 -27.48
N THR A 12 -31.44 16.97 -27.42
CA THR A 12 -31.56 15.52 -27.21
C THR A 12 -31.22 14.73 -28.48
N VAL A 13 -30.39 13.69 -28.36
CA VAL A 13 -30.33 12.59 -29.35
C VAL A 13 -30.75 11.30 -28.65
N SER A 14 -31.82 10.71 -29.19
CA SER A 14 -32.43 9.45 -28.80
C SER A 14 -31.96 8.32 -29.73
N ALA A 15 -31.83 7.11 -29.17
CA ALA A 15 -31.95 5.77 -29.79
C ALA A 15 -30.87 4.84 -29.22
N ARG A 16 -31.07 3.57 -28.86
CA ARG A 16 -32.20 2.62 -28.90
C ARG A 16 -31.77 1.43 -28.03
N VAL A 17 -32.75 0.71 -27.47
CA VAL A 17 -32.59 -0.50 -26.67
C VAL A 17 -32.71 -1.76 -27.56
N PHE A 18 -32.14 -2.87 -27.06
CA PHE A 18 -32.41 -4.31 -27.30
C PHE A 18 -31.47 -5.07 -28.28
N PRO A 19 -31.36 -6.42 -28.19
CA PRO A 19 -31.15 -7.31 -27.02
C PRO A 19 -30.17 -8.49 -27.33
N CYS A 20 -30.15 -9.53 -26.46
CA CYS A 20 -29.57 -10.88 -26.65
C CYS A 20 -28.03 -11.03 -26.51
N SER A 21 -27.45 -12.18 -26.22
CA SER A 21 -27.76 -13.44 -25.51
C SER A 21 -26.46 -14.27 -25.62
N SER A 22 -26.35 -15.34 -24.83
CA SER A 22 -25.22 -16.27 -24.72
C SER A 22 -24.53 -16.70 -26.02
N SER A 23 -23.20 -16.89 -25.98
CA SER A 23 -22.57 -18.08 -26.56
C SER A 23 -21.13 -18.29 -26.09
N SER A 24 -20.90 -19.46 -25.49
CA SER A 24 -19.62 -20.15 -25.35
C SER A 24 -19.03 -20.45 -26.73
N VAL A 25 -17.77 -20.08 -26.99
CA VAL A 25 -16.97 -20.72 -28.05
C VAL A 25 -15.50 -20.79 -27.63
N ARG A 26 -15.01 -22.03 -27.65
CA ARG A 26 -13.63 -22.48 -27.55
C ARG A 26 -12.83 -22.03 -28.77
N HIS A 27 -11.60 -21.56 -28.59
CA HIS A 27 -10.63 -21.49 -29.69
C HIS A 27 -9.34 -22.21 -29.31
N ALA A 28 -9.23 -23.45 -29.82
CA ALA A 28 -7.97 -24.08 -30.14
C ALA A 28 -7.51 -23.55 -31.50
N PHE A 29 -6.28 -23.09 -31.66
CA PHE A 29 -5.66 -22.91 -32.98
C PHE A 29 -4.16 -23.22 -32.96
N THR A 30 -3.89 -24.46 -33.35
CA THR A 30 -2.90 -24.91 -34.35
C THR A 30 -1.51 -24.27 -34.43
N ARG A 31 -0.54 -25.14 -34.15
CA ARG A 31 0.89 -25.10 -34.50
C ARG A 31 1.08 -25.03 -36.02
N ARG A 32 1.68 -23.94 -36.53
CA ARG A 32 2.24 -23.88 -37.90
C ARG A 32 3.74 -24.18 -37.86
N LYS A 33 4.11 -25.30 -38.48
CA LYS A 33 5.50 -25.73 -38.73
C LYS A 33 5.93 -25.10 -40.06
N VAL A 34 6.98 -24.29 -40.05
CA VAL A 34 7.61 -23.78 -41.28
C VAL A 34 8.90 -24.55 -41.48
N THR A 35 8.95 -25.37 -42.52
CA THR A 35 10.15 -26.01 -43.05
C THR A 35 10.65 -25.18 -44.22
N VAL A 36 11.88 -24.66 -44.13
CA VAL A 36 12.60 -24.08 -45.27
C VAL A 36 13.80 -24.96 -45.55
N SER A 37 13.78 -25.56 -46.75
CA SER A 37 14.87 -26.30 -47.36
C SER A 37 15.86 -25.31 -47.98
N ALA A 38 17.15 -25.51 -47.78
CA ALA A 38 18.20 -24.87 -48.55
C ALA A 38 19.21 -25.93 -49.01
N ARG A 39 19.46 -25.95 -50.32
CA ARG A 39 20.36 -26.84 -51.03
C ARG A 39 21.83 -26.46 -50.81
N ASP A 40 22.67 -27.49 -50.80
CA ASP A 40 24.13 -27.40 -50.85
C ASP A 40 24.65 -26.79 -52.17
N VAL A 41 25.66 -25.93 -52.05
CA VAL A 41 26.68 -25.71 -53.10
C VAL A 41 28.03 -25.55 -52.40
N SER A 42 28.98 -26.42 -52.77
CA SER A 42 30.38 -26.39 -52.36
C SER A 42 31.19 -25.43 -53.24
N GLY A 43 32.19 -24.76 -52.66
CA GLY A 43 33.08 -23.89 -53.42
C GLY A 43 34.09 -23.08 -52.59
N VAL A 44 35.23 -23.71 -52.30
CA VAL A 44 36.61 -23.18 -52.26
C VAL A 44 36.98 -21.94 -51.40
N MET A 45 37.91 -22.22 -50.47
CA MET A 45 38.86 -21.39 -49.72
C MET A 45 39.05 -19.91 -50.12
N LYS A 46 39.00 -19.03 -49.11
CA LYS A 46 40.16 -18.31 -48.53
C LYS A 46 39.69 -17.29 -47.49
N ASN A 47 40.38 -17.30 -46.35
CA ASN A 47 40.99 -16.13 -45.70
C ASN A 47 40.73 -16.04 -44.19
N GLN A 48 41.86 -15.97 -43.52
CA GLN A 48 42.15 -16.06 -42.12
C GLN A 48 41.81 -14.72 -41.46
N LYS A 49 40.72 -14.67 -40.69
CA LYS A 49 40.53 -13.66 -39.64
C LYS A 49 39.96 -14.37 -38.43
N SER A 50 40.88 -14.71 -37.52
CA SER A 50 40.61 -15.12 -36.15
C SER A 50 39.80 -14.03 -35.44
N ARG A 51 38.48 -14.09 -35.57
CA ARG A 51 37.58 -13.46 -34.60
C ARG A 51 37.62 -14.34 -33.37
N LEU A 52 38.39 -13.89 -32.37
CA LEU A 52 38.27 -14.34 -30.99
C LEU A 52 36.82 -14.12 -30.56
N TYR A 53 35.99 -15.14 -30.73
CA TYR A 53 34.75 -15.21 -29.97
C TYR A 53 35.18 -15.46 -28.53
N VAL A 54 35.11 -14.40 -27.72
CA VAL A 54 35.02 -14.54 -26.27
C VAL A 54 33.80 -15.42 -26.04
N LYS A 55 34.04 -16.70 -25.79
CA LYS A 55 33.04 -17.64 -25.33
C LYS A 55 32.70 -17.18 -23.93
N PHE A 56 31.71 -16.29 -23.81
CA PHE A 56 31.02 -16.10 -22.55
C PHE A 56 30.34 -17.42 -22.25
N SER A 57 31.05 -18.30 -21.57
CA SER A 57 30.42 -19.41 -20.85
C SER A 57 29.55 -18.75 -19.81
N ALA A 58 28.27 -18.59 -20.13
CA ALA A 58 27.25 -18.30 -19.14
C ALA A 58 27.39 -19.36 -18.05
N PRO A 59 27.44 -18.96 -16.76
CA PRO A 59 27.47 -19.94 -15.70
C PRO A 59 26.15 -20.72 -15.80
N VAL A 60 26.25 -22.03 -16.07
CA VAL A 60 25.14 -22.96 -15.87
C VAL A 60 24.96 -23.09 -14.37
N VAL A 61 24.23 -22.17 -13.76
CA VAL A 61 24.01 -22.14 -12.30
C VAL A 61 22.57 -21.69 -12.01
N LYS A 62 21.76 -22.66 -11.57
CA LYS A 62 20.59 -22.50 -10.67
C LYS A 62 19.46 -21.57 -11.12
N GLU A 63 18.96 -21.69 -12.34
CA GLU A 63 17.77 -20.93 -12.80
C GLU A 63 16.57 -21.08 -11.85
N ASP A 64 16.33 -22.25 -11.26
CA ASP A 64 15.12 -22.51 -10.46
C ASP A 64 15.09 -21.76 -9.10
N CYS A 65 16.26 -21.48 -8.51
CA CYS A 65 16.35 -20.87 -7.17
C CYS A 65 16.40 -19.33 -7.24
N GLU A 66 17.07 -18.78 -8.24
CA GLU A 66 17.14 -17.33 -8.43
C GLU A 66 15.82 -16.78 -9.02
N THR A 67 15.16 -17.52 -9.91
CA THR A 67 13.85 -17.11 -10.44
C THR A 67 12.76 -17.14 -9.38
N SER A 68 12.75 -18.12 -8.48
CA SER A 68 11.76 -18.21 -7.39
C SER A 68 11.91 -17.08 -6.37
N THR A 69 13.14 -16.72 -6.01
CA THR A 69 13.42 -15.57 -5.14
C THR A 69 13.10 -14.23 -5.82
N GLN A 70 13.40 -14.07 -7.12
CA GLN A 70 12.98 -12.88 -7.86
C GLN A 70 11.45 -12.75 -7.94
N ASN A 71 10.75 -13.84 -8.26
CA ASN A 71 9.29 -13.85 -8.32
C ASN A 71 8.66 -13.51 -6.97
N TYR A 72 9.27 -13.94 -5.85
CA TYR A 72 8.84 -13.57 -4.51
C TYR A 72 8.82 -12.05 -4.32
N TYR A 73 9.93 -11.35 -4.60
CA TYR A 73 10.00 -9.90 -4.39
C TYR A 73 9.10 -9.12 -5.35
N VAL A 74 8.93 -9.60 -6.58
CA VAL A 74 7.98 -9.01 -7.55
C VAL A 74 6.54 -9.11 -7.02
N ASN A 75 6.13 -10.30 -6.58
CA ASN A 75 4.78 -10.53 -6.05
C ASN A 75 4.55 -9.78 -4.73
N MET A 76 5.53 -9.76 -3.84
CA MET A 76 5.47 -9.00 -2.59
C MET A 76 5.38 -7.51 -2.87
N GLY A 77 6.20 -6.96 -3.77
CA GLY A 77 6.15 -5.56 -4.17
C GLY A 77 4.80 -5.19 -4.78
N HIS A 78 4.25 -6.06 -5.62
CA HIS A 78 2.89 -5.91 -6.17
C HIS A 78 1.84 -5.90 -5.05
N ALA A 79 1.89 -6.85 -4.12
CA ALA A 79 0.96 -6.93 -3.00
C ALA A 79 1.04 -5.70 -2.08
N VAL A 80 2.24 -5.23 -1.73
CA VAL A 80 2.44 -4.01 -0.92
C VAL A 80 1.85 -2.80 -1.63
N ARG A 81 2.03 -2.69 -2.95
CA ARG A 81 1.45 -1.61 -3.75
C ARG A 81 -0.07 -1.67 -3.74
N CYS A 82 -0.65 -2.85 -4.00
CA CYS A 82 -2.10 -3.04 -3.91
C CYS A 82 -2.65 -2.63 -2.54
N LEU A 83 -2.03 -3.07 -1.45
CA LEU A 83 -2.46 -2.68 -0.10
C LEU A 83 -2.44 -1.16 0.11
N ARG A 84 -1.41 -0.46 -0.36
CA ARG A 84 -1.31 1.00 -0.24
C ARG A 84 -2.38 1.75 -1.03
N GLU A 85 -2.74 1.26 -2.21
CA GLU A 85 -3.75 1.89 -3.07
C GLU A 85 -5.18 1.52 -2.62
N GLU A 86 -5.38 0.30 -2.13
CA GLU A 86 -6.71 -0.23 -1.79
C GLU A 86 -7.17 0.12 -0.39
N LEU A 87 -6.29 0.15 0.62
CA LEU A 87 -6.70 0.48 1.98
C LEU A 87 -7.42 1.84 2.09
N PRO A 88 -6.92 2.94 1.50
CA PRO A 88 -7.61 4.23 1.58
C PRO A 88 -8.97 4.24 0.88
N SER A 89 -9.13 3.40 -0.15
CA SER A 89 -10.33 3.30 -0.98
C SER A 89 -11.24 2.13 -0.63
N LEU A 90 -10.94 1.37 0.44
CA LEU A 90 -11.57 0.10 0.81
C LEU A 90 -13.10 0.17 0.88
N PHE A 91 -13.65 1.28 1.38
CA PHE A 91 -15.09 1.45 1.54
C PHE A 91 -15.83 1.84 0.25
N TYR A 92 -15.11 2.38 -0.74
CA TYR A 92 -15.67 2.91 -1.99
C TYR A 92 -15.43 2.01 -3.19
N LYS A 93 -14.29 1.31 -3.21
CA LYS A 93 -13.86 0.43 -4.30
C LYS A 93 -13.82 -1.02 -3.81
N GLU A 94 -14.11 -1.95 -4.71
CA GLU A 94 -13.95 -3.37 -4.42
C GLU A 94 -12.46 -3.73 -4.29
N PRO A 95 -12.05 -4.40 -3.20
CA PRO A 95 -10.65 -4.80 -3.00
C PRO A 95 -10.25 -5.93 -3.95
N ASN A 96 -8.99 -5.99 -4.34
CA ASN A 96 -8.45 -7.06 -5.16
C ASN A 96 -8.02 -8.24 -4.27
N PHE A 97 -8.49 -9.43 -4.63
CA PHE A 97 -8.20 -10.64 -3.87
C PHE A 97 -7.05 -11.49 -4.43
N ASP A 98 -6.49 -11.15 -5.59
CA ASP A 98 -5.43 -11.96 -6.24
C ASP A 98 -4.11 -12.00 -5.45
N ILE A 99 -3.86 -10.99 -4.62
CA ILE A 99 -2.66 -10.90 -3.78
C ILE A 99 -2.67 -11.87 -2.59
N TYR A 100 -3.82 -12.48 -2.30
CA TYR A 100 -4.01 -13.40 -1.19
C TYR A 100 -3.95 -14.87 -1.67
N ARG A 101 -3.65 -15.76 -0.72
CA ARG A 101 -3.73 -17.21 -0.91
C ARG A 101 -5.14 -17.70 -0.56
N ASP A 102 -5.57 -18.79 -1.18
CA ASP A 102 -6.93 -19.33 -1.00
C ASP A 102 -7.22 -19.79 0.44
N ASP A 103 -6.20 -20.22 1.17
CA ASP A 103 -6.21 -20.67 2.56
C ASP A 103 -5.80 -19.57 3.56
N ILE A 104 -6.02 -18.30 3.21
CA ILE A 104 -5.69 -17.17 4.07
C ILE A 104 -6.29 -17.30 5.48
N VAL A 105 -5.49 -16.99 6.49
CA VAL A 105 -5.91 -16.92 7.89
C VAL A 105 -6.06 -15.46 8.30
N PHE A 106 -7.30 -15.05 8.57
CA PHE A 106 -7.60 -13.75 9.15
C PHE A 106 -7.68 -13.85 10.67
N LYS A 107 -6.90 -13.04 11.38
CA LYS A 107 -6.86 -13.00 12.85
C LYS A 107 -7.24 -11.62 13.35
N ASP A 108 -8.23 -11.58 14.23
CA ASP A 108 -8.62 -10.44 15.03
C ASP A 108 -8.45 -10.85 16.51
N PRO A 109 -8.19 -9.90 17.45
CA PRO A 109 -8.10 -10.19 18.88
C PRO A 109 -9.20 -11.10 19.44
N MET A 110 -10.40 -11.05 18.87
CA MET A 110 -11.56 -11.82 19.36
C MET A 110 -11.88 -13.04 18.50
N ASN A 111 -11.42 -13.12 17.24
CA ASN A 111 -11.85 -14.17 16.32
C ASN A 111 -10.77 -14.54 15.28
N THR A 112 -10.77 -15.79 14.84
CA THR A 112 -9.91 -16.29 13.76
C THR A 112 -10.75 -16.96 12.69
N PHE A 113 -10.58 -16.52 11.45
CA PHE A 113 -11.26 -17.05 10.28
C PHE A 113 -10.24 -17.60 9.29
N THR A 114 -10.62 -18.63 8.55
CA THR A 114 -9.76 -19.27 7.55
C THR A 114 -10.48 -19.39 6.22
N GLY A 115 -9.74 -19.25 5.13
CA GLY A 115 -10.26 -19.37 3.77
C GLY A 115 -10.64 -18.02 3.15
N ILE A 116 -10.38 -17.91 1.84
CA ILE A 116 -10.57 -16.69 1.07
C ILE A 116 -12.02 -16.24 0.96
N ASP A 117 -12.98 -17.16 0.91
CA ASP A 117 -14.40 -16.82 0.83
C ASP A 117 -14.93 -16.21 2.12
N ASN A 118 -14.46 -16.72 3.27
CA ASN A 118 -14.74 -16.11 4.58
C ASN A 118 -14.10 -14.72 4.68
N TYR A 119 -12.86 -14.58 4.20
CA TYR A 119 -12.18 -13.28 4.17
C TYR A 119 -12.90 -12.24 3.32
N LYS A 120 -13.33 -12.62 2.11
CA LYS A 120 -14.17 -11.80 1.23
C LYS A 120 -15.46 -11.38 1.92
N SER A 121 -16.14 -12.32 2.58
CA SER A 121 -17.40 -12.08 3.29
C SER A 121 -17.23 -11.09 4.45
N ILE A 122 -16.15 -11.19 5.22
CA ILE A 122 -15.83 -10.28 6.33
C ILE A 122 -15.54 -8.88 5.82
N LEU A 123 -14.69 -8.73 4.80
CA LEU A 123 -14.39 -7.42 4.21
C LEU A 123 -15.62 -6.80 3.56
N TRP A 124 -16.44 -7.61 2.88
CA TRP A 124 -17.71 -7.16 2.31
C TRP A 124 -18.66 -6.66 3.41
N ALA A 125 -18.81 -7.42 4.50
CA ALA A 125 -19.63 -7.03 5.64
C ALA A 125 -19.10 -5.73 6.28
N LEU A 126 -17.79 -5.60 6.47
CA LEU A 126 -17.16 -4.38 6.98
C LEU A 126 -17.49 -3.18 6.08
N CYS A 127 -17.37 -3.35 4.77
CA CYS A 127 -17.68 -2.29 3.81
C CYS A 127 -19.18 -1.95 3.82
N PHE A 128 -20.03 -2.96 3.87
CA PHE A 128 -21.48 -2.81 3.92
C PHE A 128 -21.94 -2.06 5.18
N HIS A 129 -21.45 -2.48 6.35
CA HIS A 129 -21.73 -1.80 7.61
C HIS A 129 -21.18 -0.38 7.62
N GLY A 130 -19.97 -0.14 7.08
CA GLY A 130 -19.41 1.19 6.91
C GLY A 130 -20.32 2.12 6.10
N ARG A 131 -20.84 1.62 4.97
CA ARG A 131 -21.79 2.36 4.10
C ARG A 131 -23.13 2.64 4.77
N ILE A 132 -23.58 1.80 5.72
CA ILE A 132 -24.84 2.01 6.43
C ILE A 132 -24.67 3.02 7.57
N PHE A 133 -23.63 2.86 8.40
CA PHE A 133 -23.46 3.66 9.62
C PHE A 133 -22.83 5.03 9.38
N PHE A 134 -22.03 5.20 8.33
CA PHE A 134 -21.25 6.42 8.09
C PHE A 134 -21.67 7.12 6.80
N ARG A 135 -21.68 8.46 6.83
CA ARG A 135 -21.89 9.29 5.63
C ARG A 135 -20.61 9.38 4.81
N ALA A 136 -19.48 9.52 5.50
CA ALA A 136 -18.15 9.50 4.95
C ALA A 136 -17.27 8.66 5.88
N LEU A 137 -16.52 7.73 5.29
CA LEU A 137 -15.59 6.85 5.98
C LEU A 137 -14.32 6.78 5.14
N CYS A 138 -13.17 7.08 5.71
CA CYS A 138 -11.89 6.97 5.01
C CYS A 138 -10.84 6.32 5.90
N ILE A 139 -9.92 5.61 5.27
CA ILE A 139 -8.75 5.04 5.94
C ILE A 139 -7.56 5.87 5.49
N ASP A 140 -6.77 6.34 6.44
CA ASP A 140 -5.50 6.99 6.19
C ASP A 140 -4.37 6.06 6.61
N ILE A 141 -3.33 5.97 5.78
CA ILE A 141 -2.16 5.13 6.07
C ILE A 141 -1.15 6.01 6.82
N VAL A 142 -0.98 5.72 8.11
CA VAL A 142 -0.06 6.47 8.96
C VAL A 142 1.39 6.07 8.68
N SER A 143 1.65 4.75 8.58
CA SER A 143 2.97 4.27 8.23
C SER A 143 2.95 2.81 7.78
N VAL A 144 3.95 2.45 6.99
CA VAL A 144 4.18 1.08 6.52
C VAL A 144 5.61 0.68 6.93
N TRP A 145 5.73 -0.40 7.68
CA TRP A 145 6.99 -0.91 8.21
C TRP A 145 7.15 -2.38 7.85
N GLN A 146 8.39 -2.85 7.67
CA GLN A 146 8.69 -4.25 7.36
C GLN A 146 9.71 -4.76 8.39
N PRO A 147 9.28 -5.39 9.50
CA PRO A 147 10.22 -5.90 10.51
C PRO A 147 10.97 -7.15 10.05
N THR A 148 10.39 -7.90 9.11
CA THR A 148 10.95 -9.14 8.59
C THR A 148 10.67 -9.20 7.09
N GLU A 149 11.53 -9.87 6.32
CA GLU A 149 11.40 -9.94 4.87
C GLU A 149 10.04 -10.48 4.39
N ASN A 150 9.38 -11.31 5.20
CA ASN A 150 8.08 -11.91 4.92
C ASN A 150 6.92 -11.31 5.73
N THR A 151 7.13 -10.19 6.42
CA THR A 151 6.10 -9.58 7.28
C THR A 151 6.02 -8.08 7.05
N LEU A 152 4.84 -7.59 6.67
CA LEU A 152 4.54 -6.18 6.48
C LEU A 152 3.57 -5.73 7.56
N LEU A 153 3.89 -4.66 8.27
CA LEU A 153 2.96 -3.97 9.16
C LEU A 153 2.52 -2.65 8.55
N ILE A 154 1.22 -2.41 8.61
CA ILE A 154 0.61 -1.16 8.19
C ILE A 154 -0.12 -0.59 9.40
N ARG A 155 0.31 0.59 9.83
CA ARG A 155 -0.42 1.39 10.81
C ARG A 155 -1.35 2.34 10.05
N TRP A 156 -2.63 2.32 10.42
CA TRP A 156 -3.67 3.09 9.75
C TRP A 156 -4.57 3.80 10.77
N THR A 157 -5.25 4.84 10.30
CA THR A 157 -6.27 5.57 11.07
C THR A 157 -7.54 5.66 10.23
N VAL A 158 -8.66 5.21 10.78
CA VAL A 158 -9.98 5.35 10.16
C VAL A 158 -10.64 6.61 10.70
N TYR A 159 -11.12 7.46 9.78
CA TYR A 159 -11.95 8.62 10.09
C TYR A 159 -13.37 8.37 9.58
N GLY A 160 -14.37 8.58 10.44
CA GLY A 160 -15.77 8.35 10.11
C GLY A 160 -16.69 9.46 10.61
N ILE A 161 -17.63 9.89 9.77
CA ILE A 161 -18.74 10.77 10.18
C ILE A 161 -20.01 9.91 10.23
N PRO A 162 -20.56 9.63 11.42
CA PRO A 162 -21.77 8.82 11.56
C PRO A 162 -22.98 9.52 10.92
N ARG A 163 -23.98 8.75 10.45
CA ARG A 163 -25.22 9.27 9.84
C ARG A 163 -26.26 9.78 10.86
N GLY A 164 -25.98 9.71 12.16
CA GLY A 164 -26.89 10.15 13.21
C GLY A 164 -26.88 11.67 13.47
N PRO A 165 -27.80 12.17 14.32
CA PRO A 165 -27.86 13.59 14.69
C PRO A 165 -26.61 14.04 15.49
N TRP A 166 -25.88 13.10 16.06
CA TRP A 166 -24.63 13.32 16.78
C TRP A 166 -23.45 13.30 15.80
N GLN A 167 -22.96 14.47 15.40
CA GLN A 167 -21.90 14.63 14.39
C GLN A 167 -20.49 14.54 14.99
N THR A 168 -20.28 13.59 15.90
CA THR A 168 -18.95 13.33 16.43
C THR A 168 -18.11 12.64 15.37
N ARG A 169 -16.96 13.23 15.03
CA ARG A 169 -15.98 12.60 14.13
C ARG A 169 -15.35 11.42 14.88
N GLY A 170 -15.60 10.21 14.41
CA GLY A 170 -14.93 9.01 14.89
C GLY A 170 -13.51 8.95 14.35
N ARG A 171 -12.55 8.66 15.23
CA ARG A 171 -11.16 8.35 14.88
C ARG A 171 -10.82 7.01 15.52
N PHE A 172 -10.37 6.06 14.71
CA PHE A 172 -9.93 4.75 15.19
C PHE A 172 -8.54 4.48 14.63
N ASP A 173 -7.57 4.34 15.52
CA ASP A 173 -6.22 3.94 15.14
C ASP A 173 -6.13 2.40 15.18
N GLY A 174 -5.44 1.81 14.22
CA GLY A 174 -5.31 0.36 14.09
C GLY A 174 -4.01 -0.04 13.43
N THR A 175 -3.66 -1.31 13.54
CA THR A 175 -2.49 -1.89 12.89
C THR A 175 -2.84 -3.21 12.24
N SER A 176 -2.39 -3.40 11.02
CA SER A 176 -2.55 -4.64 10.25
C SER A 176 -1.20 -5.25 9.96
N GLU A 177 -1.00 -6.49 10.37
CA GLU A 177 0.16 -7.32 10.08
C GLU A 177 -0.19 -8.32 8.97
N TYR A 178 0.62 -8.35 7.92
CA TYR A 178 0.49 -9.23 6.77
C TYR A 178 1.71 -10.12 6.65
N LYS A 179 1.51 -11.43 6.53
CA LYS A 179 2.60 -12.38 6.29
C LYS A 179 2.54 -12.98 4.90
N PHE A 180 3.71 -13.08 4.28
CA PHE A 180 3.91 -13.56 2.93
C PHE A 180 4.43 -14.99 2.92
N ASP A 181 3.93 -15.78 1.98
CA ASP A 181 4.41 -17.12 1.66
C ASP A 181 5.62 -17.03 0.73
N LYS A 182 6.29 -18.16 0.45
CA LYS A 182 7.45 -18.28 -0.44
C LYS A 182 7.22 -17.74 -1.85
N ASN A 183 5.96 -17.65 -2.29
CA ASN A 183 5.59 -17.10 -3.60
C ASN A 183 5.29 -15.59 -3.56
N GLY A 184 5.41 -14.93 -2.40
CA GLY A 184 5.10 -13.51 -2.24
C GLY A 184 3.60 -13.19 -2.17
N LYS A 185 2.74 -14.21 -1.97
CA LYS A 185 1.30 -14.05 -1.70
C LYS A 185 1.03 -14.00 -0.19
N ILE A 186 -0.01 -13.28 0.20
CA ILE A 186 -0.38 -13.11 1.61
C ILE A 186 -1.17 -14.33 2.09
N TYR A 187 -0.67 -15.04 3.11
CA TYR A 187 -1.35 -16.19 3.71
C TYR A 187 -1.95 -15.88 5.08
N GLN A 188 -1.54 -14.77 5.72
CA GLN A 188 -2.08 -14.37 7.02
C GLN A 188 -2.26 -12.86 7.06
N HIS A 189 -3.43 -12.43 7.51
CA HIS A 189 -3.73 -11.03 7.83
C HIS A 189 -4.20 -10.96 9.28
N LYS A 190 -3.44 -10.28 10.12
CA LYS A 190 -3.79 -10.03 11.52
C LYS A 190 -4.10 -8.55 11.70
N VAL A 191 -5.22 -8.23 12.33
CA VAL A 191 -5.60 -6.86 12.67
C VAL A 191 -5.54 -6.74 14.18
N ASP A 192 -4.76 -5.78 14.67
CA ASP A 192 -4.71 -5.43 16.09
C ASP A 192 -5.17 -3.97 16.25
N ASN A 193 -6.04 -3.73 17.22
CA ASN A 193 -6.39 -2.38 17.64
C ASN A 193 -5.32 -1.89 18.63
N ILE A 194 -4.34 -1.14 18.13
CA ILE A 194 -3.36 -0.46 19.00
C ILE A 194 -4.03 0.78 19.58
N ALA A 195 -4.86 0.52 20.58
CA ALA A 195 -5.46 1.42 21.54
C ALA A 195 -6.26 2.61 20.98
N VAL A 196 -7.48 2.70 21.50
CA VAL A 196 -8.12 3.95 21.89
C VAL A 196 -7.05 4.88 22.48
N ASN A 197 -6.42 5.71 21.66
CA ASN A 197 -5.74 6.91 22.11
C ASN A 197 -6.85 7.80 22.69
N SER A 198 -7.29 7.49 23.91
CA SER A 198 -7.67 8.56 24.79
C SER A 198 -6.49 9.53 24.72
N PRO A 199 -6.72 10.82 24.38
CA PRO A 199 -5.63 11.77 24.37
C PRO A 199 -4.86 11.57 25.67
N PRO A 200 -3.51 11.63 25.68
CA PRO A 200 -2.79 11.58 26.94
C PRO A 200 -3.50 12.58 27.84
N LYS A 201 -4.14 12.08 28.91
CA LYS A 201 -4.88 12.94 29.82
C LYS A 201 -3.82 13.87 30.34
N PHE A 202 -3.77 15.07 29.78
CA PHE A 202 -2.85 16.09 30.24
C PHE A 202 -3.36 16.44 31.63
N GLN A 203 -2.82 15.74 32.63
CA GLN A 203 -3.09 16.00 34.01
C GLN A 203 -2.37 17.31 34.28
N MET A 204 -3.14 18.42 34.26
CA MET A 204 -2.61 19.69 34.71
C MET A 204 -2.16 19.48 36.15
N LEU A 205 -0.85 19.49 36.37
CA LEU A 205 -0.29 19.47 37.72
C LEU A 205 -0.87 20.66 38.47
N ASN A 206 -1.31 20.43 39.70
CA ASN A 206 -1.72 21.54 40.55
C ASN A 206 -0.48 22.40 40.86
N VAL A 207 -0.70 23.69 41.12
CA VAL A 207 0.38 24.63 41.44
C VAL A 207 1.28 24.14 42.58
N GLN A 208 0.73 23.42 43.56
CA GLN A 208 1.54 22.83 44.62
C GLN A 208 2.48 21.73 44.10
N GLU A 209 2.00 20.84 43.24
CA GLU A 209 2.80 19.73 42.67
C GLU A 209 3.90 20.26 41.74
N LEU A 210 3.62 21.33 41.00
CA LEU A 210 4.60 22.02 40.17
C LEU A 210 5.69 22.67 41.03
N VAL A 211 5.31 23.41 42.07
CA VAL A 211 6.25 24.04 43.01
C VAL A 211 7.13 23.00 43.69
N GLU A 212 6.55 21.88 44.10
CA GLU A 212 7.28 20.79 44.74
C GLU A 212 8.25 20.09 43.77
N ALA A 213 7.86 19.92 42.50
CA ALA A 213 8.72 19.37 41.46
C ALA A 213 9.94 20.25 41.18
N ILE A 214 9.76 21.57 41.09
CA ILE A 214 10.84 22.53 40.87
C ILE A 214 11.74 22.64 42.12
N SER A 215 11.14 22.56 43.31
CA SER A 215 11.86 22.60 44.58
C SER A 215 12.74 21.36 44.79
N ARG A 216 12.33 20.19 44.29
CA ARG A 216 13.12 18.94 44.34
C ARG A 216 14.30 18.93 43.36
N THR A 217 14.27 19.74 42.30
CA THR A 217 15.41 19.94 41.39
C THR A 217 16.27 21.12 41.85
N SER A 218 16.84 21.06 43.05
CA SER A 218 17.83 22.05 43.51
C SER A 218 19.22 21.75 42.92
N THR A 219 19.31 21.69 41.58
CA THR A 219 20.57 21.90 40.88
C THR A 219 20.31 23.02 39.89
N THR A 220 20.95 24.16 40.18
CA THR A 220 20.90 25.43 39.48
C THR A 220 20.58 25.28 37.98
N PRO A 221 19.46 25.80 37.47
CA PRO A 221 19.17 25.73 36.05
C PRO A 221 20.26 26.52 35.31
N LYS A 222 21.06 25.84 34.50
CA LYS A 222 22.07 26.47 33.66
C LYS A 222 21.32 27.16 32.50
N PRO A 223 21.25 28.49 32.44
CA PRO A 223 20.62 29.15 31.30
C PRO A 223 21.46 28.79 30.07
N THR A 224 20.84 28.13 29.09
CA THR A 224 21.48 27.94 27.78
C THR A 224 21.33 29.24 27.02
N TYR A 225 22.20 30.21 27.29
CA TYR A 225 22.33 31.40 26.48
C TYR A 225 23.01 31.00 25.17
N PHE A 226 22.40 31.36 24.04
CA PHE A 226 23.01 31.21 22.73
C PHE A 226 24.20 32.18 22.64
N VAL A 227 25.42 31.63 22.66
CA VAL A 227 26.62 32.40 22.36
C VAL A 227 26.62 32.69 20.86
N TYR A 228 26.35 33.94 20.49
CA TYR A 228 26.66 34.44 19.15
C TYR A 228 28.17 34.63 19.07
N GLY A 229 28.84 33.82 18.24
CA GLY A 229 30.22 34.06 17.87
C GLY A 229 30.26 35.18 16.83
N GLU A 230 30.81 36.33 17.22
CA GLU A 230 31.30 37.31 16.25
C GLU A 230 32.81 37.16 16.14
N ASP A 231 33.24 36.42 15.12
CA ASP A 231 34.56 36.58 14.52
C ASP A 231 34.53 37.85 13.66
N SER A 232 35.30 38.87 14.01
CA SER A 232 36.04 39.66 13.01
C SER A 232 37.15 40.50 13.64
N SER A 233 38.34 40.23 13.12
CA SER A 233 39.61 40.94 13.25
C SER A 233 39.57 42.42 12.83
N SER A 234 40.36 43.29 13.47
CA SER A 234 41.56 43.92 12.86
C SER A 234 42.19 45.02 13.74
N TRP A 235 43.51 45.14 13.60
CA TRP A 235 44.50 46.00 14.26
C TRP A 235 44.29 47.51 14.34
N SER A 236 45.02 48.13 15.30
CA SER A 236 45.92 49.32 15.22
C SER A 236 45.79 50.14 16.53
N ASP A 237 46.75 50.81 17.13
CA ASP A 237 48.22 50.85 17.15
C ASP A 237 48.59 51.83 18.31
N THR A 238 49.79 51.67 18.89
CA THR A 238 50.66 52.71 19.53
C THR A 238 50.13 53.63 20.67
N TYR A 239 50.75 53.53 21.85
CA TYR A 239 51.69 54.52 22.43
C TYR A 239 52.50 53.90 23.57
#